data_AF-A0A350PAR8-F1
#
_entry.id   AF-A0A350PAR8-F1
#
_cell.length_a   1.000
_cell.length_b   1.000
_cell.length_c   1.000
_cell.angle_alpha   90.00
_cell.angle_beta   90.00
_cell.angle_gamma   90.00
#
_symmetry.space_group_name_H-M   'P 1'
#
loop_
_entity.id
_entity.type
_entity.pdbx_description
1 polymer ?
#
loop_
_entity_poly.entity_id
_entity_poly.type
_entity_poly.pdbx_seq_one_letter_code
_entity_poly.pdbx_strand_id
1 'polypeptide(L)'
;DLTSVFSDDEQAASELTFSVESNSNTGLADVSVNNTSDELTLSLIADSSGSAIITIRATDSGGLTVDNSFNVTVNPVNDAPTISTPIADVTVDENAPNTLIDLSTNFSDV
;
A
#
# COMPACT_ATOMS: atom_id res chain seq x y z
N ASP A 1 13.34 0.50 -13.08
CA ASP A 1 13.59 0.59 -14.52
C ASP A 1 12.78 -0.47 -15.25
N LEU A 2 11.75 -0.03 -15.97
CA LEU A 2 10.82 -0.86 -16.73
C LEU A 2 11.39 -1.32 -18.08
N THR A 3 12.42 -0.66 -18.61
CA THR A 3 13.08 -1.04 -19.87
C THR A 3 13.82 -2.38 -19.77
N SER A 4 14.07 -2.86 -18.55
CA SER A 4 14.62 -4.21 -18.31
C SER A 4 13.58 -5.33 -18.45
N VAL A 5 12.29 -5.00 -18.43
CA VAL A 5 11.17 -5.95 -18.48
C VAL A 5 10.52 -5.96 -19.86
N PHE A 6 10.48 -4.82 -20.53
CA PHE A 6 9.83 -4.64 -21.82
C PHE A 6 10.85 -4.17 -22.87
N SER A 7 10.82 -4.79 -24.04
CA SER A 7 11.66 -4.44 -25.18
C SER A 7 10.87 -4.61 -26.47
N ASP A 8 11.27 -3.86 -27.49
CA ASP A 8 10.74 -3.94 -28.84
C ASP A 8 11.93 -4.05 -29.81
N ASP A 9 11.84 -4.95 -30.79
CA ASP A 9 12.96 -5.21 -31.72
C ASP A 9 13.12 -4.07 -32.75
N GLU A 10 12.04 -3.33 -33.00
CA GLU A 10 11.99 -2.25 -34.00
C GLU A 10 12.07 -0.85 -33.38
N GLN A 11 11.89 -0.71 -32.06
CA GLN A 11 11.88 0.57 -31.35
C GLN A 11 12.87 0.62 -30.19
N ALA A 12 13.44 1.80 -29.93
CA ALA A 12 14.26 2.00 -28.75
C ALA A 12 13.40 1.93 -27.49
N ALA A 13 13.96 1.45 -26.39
CA ALA A 13 13.22 1.33 -25.12
C ALA A 13 12.64 2.66 -24.62
N SER A 14 13.31 3.79 -24.91
CA SER A 14 12.83 5.14 -24.56
C SER A 14 11.65 5.63 -25.40
N GLU A 15 11.27 4.90 -26.44
CA GLU A 15 10.10 5.20 -27.29
C GLU A 15 8.84 4.46 -26.81
N LEU A 16 8.99 3.52 -25.87
CA LEU A 16 7.88 2.82 -25.25
C LEU A 16 7.17 3.72 -24.23
N THR A 17 5.85 3.63 -24.19
CA THR A 17 5.03 4.27 -23.15
C THR A 17 4.44 3.22 -22.21
N PHE A 18 4.61 3.43 -20.92
CA PHE A 18 4.17 2.55 -19.85
C PHE A 18 2.94 3.10 -19.12
N SER A 19 2.06 2.19 -18.67
CA SER A 19 0.86 2.54 -17.89
C SER A 19 0.50 1.44 -16.89
N VAL A 20 -0.22 1.83 -15.83
CA VAL A 20 -0.77 0.89 -14.83
C VAL A 20 -2.15 0.48 -15.29
N GLU A 21 -2.32 -0.78 -15.68
CA GLU A 21 -3.62 -1.30 -16.13
C GLU A 21 -4.51 -1.72 -14.97
N SER A 22 -3.91 -2.32 -13.93
CA SER A 22 -4.68 -2.78 -12.77
C SER A 22 -3.82 -2.88 -11.51
N ASN A 23 -4.46 -2.57 -10.37
CA ASN A 23 -3.99 -2.88 -9.04
C ASN A 23 -5.11 -3.60 -8.29
N SER A 24 -4.89 -4.86 -7.92
CA SER A 24 -5.92 -5.67 -7.25
C SER A 24 -6.20 -5.26 -5.80
N ASN A 25 -5.35 -4.44 -5.19
CA ASN A 25 -5.48 -4.00 -3.80
C ASN A 25 -4.94 -2.58 -3.62
N THR A 26 -5.79 -1.59 -3.92
CA THR A 26 -5.48 -0.16 -3.73
C THR A 26 -5.41 0.25 -2.27
N GLY A 27 -5.80 -0.62 -1.32
CA GLY A 27 -5.59 -0.41 0.12
C GLY A 27 -4.19 -0.81 0.58
N LEU A 28 -3.39 -1.46 -0.27
CA LEU A 28 -2.01 -1.86 0.04
C LEU A 28 -0.97 -0.89 -0.51
N ALA A 29 -1.19 -0.39 -1.72
CA ALA A 29 -0.25 0.51 -2.40
C ALA A 29 -0.96 1.36 -3.45
N ASP A 30 -0.55 2.62 -3.55
CA ASP A 30 -0.75 3.43 -4.75
C ASP A 30 0.37 3.14 -5.75
N VAL A 31 0.01 3.00 -7.03
CA VAL A 31 0.95 2.61 -8.09
C VAL A 31 0.97 3.68 -9.17
N SER A 32 2.16 4.16 -9.52
CA SER A 32 2.34 5.16 -10.57
C SER A 32 3.56 4.85 -11.42
N VAL A 33 3.53 5.34 -12.66
CA VAL A 33 4.59 5.16 -13.64
C VAL A 33 5.09 6.54 -14.08
N ASN A 34 6.40 6.71 -14.10
CA ASN A 34 7.06 7.87 -14.68
C ASN A 34 7.70 7.48 -16.02
N ASN A 35 7.07 7.87 -17.12
CA ASN A 35 7.57 7.61 -18.49
C ASN A 35 8.77 8.49 -18.89
N THR A 36 9.22 9.43 -18.06
CA THR A 36 10.45 10.19 -18.32
C THR A 36 11.68 9.46 -17.81
N SER A 37 11.54 8.70 -16.71
CA SER A 37 12.60 7.94 -16.07
C SER A 37 12.41 6.43 -16.16
N ASP A 38 11.34 5.96 -16.81
CA ASP A 38 10.92 4.56 -16.90
C ASP A 38 10.86 3.85 -15.54
N GLU A 39 10.37 4.58 -14.53
CA GLU A 39 10.28 4.13 -13.16
C GLU A 39 8.84 3.82 -12.75
N LEU A 40 8.66 2.63 -12.17
CA LEU A 40 7.47 2.25 -11.43
C LEU A 40 7.66 2.61 -9.96
N THR A 41 6.72 3.38 -9.41
CA THR A 41 6.68 3.70 -7.99
C THR A 41 5.53 2.95 -7.31
N LEU A 42 5.86 2.25 -6.22
CA LEU A 42 4.90 1.63 -5.32
C LEU A 42 4.90 2.42 -4.01
N SER A 43 3.90 3.27 -3.82
CA SER A 43 3.69 4.00 -2.57
C SER A 43 2.85 3.14 -1.63
N LEU A 44 3.52 2.36 -0.79
CA LEU A 44 2.85 1.47 0.17
C LEU A 44 2.05 2.29 1.18
N ILE A 45 0.85 1.83 1.49
CA ILE A 45 0.00 2.44 2.51
C ILE A 45 0.52 2.00 3.87
N ALA A 46 0.70 2.96 4.78
CA ALA A 46 1.16 2.69 6.14
C ALA A 46 0.20 1.72 6.85
N ASP A 47 0.74 0.93 7.78
CA ASP A 47 -0.08 0.10 8.67
C ASP A 47 -0.95 -0.93 7.92
N SER A 48 -0.58 -1.26 6.68
CA SER A 48 -1.30 -2.16 5.79
C SER A 48 -0.41 -3.35 5.40
N SER A 49 -1.00 -4.54 5.43
CA SER A 49 -0.32 -5.78 5.03
C SER A 49 -1.20 -6.64 4.14
N GLY A 50 -0.58 -7.56 3.39
CA GLY A 50 -1.27 -8.44 2.47
C GLY A 50 -0.57 -8.53 1.12
N SER A 51 -1.35 -8.79 0.08
CA SER A 51 -0.85 -8.97 -1.29
C SER A 51 -1.65 -8.15 -2.30
N ALA A 52 -0.96 -7.72 -3.35
CA ALA A 52 -1.53 -7.08 -4.53
C ALA A 52 -0.94 -7.69 -5.79
N ILE A 53 -1.77 -7.85 -6.83
CA ILE A 53 -1.31 -8.13 -8.19
C ILE A 53 -1.36 -6.82 -8.95
N ILE A 54 -0.20 -6.41 -9.48
CA ILE A 54 -0.04 -5.20 -10.28
C ILE A 54 0.19 -5.62 -11.73
N THR A 55 -0.51 -4.99 -12.66
CA THR A 55 -0.34 -5.20 -14.11
C THR A 55 0.11 -3.90 -14.75
N ILE A 56 1.24 -3.96 -15.45
CA ILE A 56 1.81 -2.85 -16.22
C ILE A 56 1.72 -3.17 -17.70
N ARG A 57 1.32 -2.18 -18.50
CA ARG A 57 1.30 -2.25 -19.95
C ARG A 57 2.43 -1.42 -20.53
N ALA A 58 3.15 -1.99 -21.49
CA ALA A 58 4.00 -1.25 -22.43
C ALA A 58 3.26 -1.09 -23.76
N THR A 59 3.38 0.09 -24.38
CA THR A 59 2.79 0.43 -25.68
C THR A 59 3.88 0.97 -26.60
N ASP A 60 3.98 0.43 -27.80
CA ASP A 60 4.89 0.94 -28.84
C ASP A 60 4.30 2.18 -29.55
N SER A 61 5.10 2.88 -30.36
CA SER A 61 4.63 4.04 -31.12
C SER A 61 3.56 3.71 -32.19
N GLY A 62 3.42 2.44 -32.56
CA GLY A 62 2.39 1.91 -33.47
C GLY A 62 1.06 1.58 -32.78
N GLY A 63 1.02 1.62 -31.44
CA GLY A 63 -0.14 1.29 -30.62
C GLY A 63 -0.28 -0.20 -30.28
N LEU A 64 0.71 -1.04 -30.60
CA LEU A 64 0.76 -2.43 -30.12
C LEU A 64 1.17 -2.46 -28.65
N THR A 65 0.67 -3.47 -27.93
CA THR A 65 0.77 -3.51 -26.47
C THR A 65 1.16 -4.88 -25.97
N VAL A 66 1.81 -4.91 -24.81
CA VAL A 66 2.07 -6.12 -24.02
C VAL A 66 1.95 -5.79 -22.54
N ASP A 67 1.39 -6.75 -21.79
CA ASP A 67 1.14 -6.61 -20.36
C ASP A 67 2.05 -7.55 -19.57
N ASN A 68 2.53 -7.09 -18.41
CA ASN A 68 3.21 -7.91 -17.43
C ASN A 68 2.55 -7.74 -16.05
N SER A 69 2.23 -8.86 -15.40
CA SER A 69 1.67 -8.88 -14.05
C SER A 69 2.67 -9.46 -13.05
N PHE A 70 2.74 -8.87 -11.86
CA PHE A 70 3.60 -9.36 -10.78
C PHE A 70 2.91 -9.19 -9.42
N ASN A 71 3.33 -9.99 -8.44
CA ASN A 71 2.79 -9.97 -7.09
C ASN A 71 3.65 -9.09 -6.17
N VAL A 72 3.00 -8.22 -5.42
CA VAL A 72 3.57 -7.43 -4.33
C VAL A 72 3.03 -7.99 -3.03
N THR A 73 3.92 -8.38 -2.11
CA THR A 73 3.56 -8.83 -0.77
C THR A 73 4.18 -7.90 0.27
N VAL A 74 3.33 -7.35 1.14
CA VAL A 74 3.74 -6.58 2.31
C VAL A 74 3.46 -7.42 3.54
N ASN A 75 4.51 -7.78 4.27
CA ASN A 75 4.38 -8.58 5.48
C ASN A 75 3.97 -7.70 6.66
N PRO A 76 3.05 -8.14 7.54
CA PRO A 76 2.76 -7.42 8.76
C PRO A 76 3.99 -7.39 9.67
N VAL A 77 4.16 -6.28 10.38
CA VAL A 77 5.16 -6.11 11.44
C VAL A 77 4.38 -5.92 12.73
N ASN A 78 4.79 -6.57 13.82
CA ASN A 78 4.12 -6.42 15.11
C ASN A 78 4.45 -5.06 15.71
N ASP A 79 3.43 -4.23 15.91
CA ASP A 79 3.54 -2.95 16.58
C ASP A 79 3.30 -3.05 18.09
N ALA A 80 3.59 -1.97 18.81
CA ALA A 80 3.30 -1.89 20.23
C ALA A 80 1.89 -1.31 20.41
N PRO A 81 1.10 -1.80 21.40
CA PRO A 81 -0.19 -1.20 21.69
C PRO A 81 -0.08 0.30 21.97
N THR A 82 -1.06 1.05 21.48
CA THR A 82 -1.18 2.49 21.65
C THR A 82 -2.40 2.84 22.50
N ILE A 83 -2.40 4.04 23.09
CA ILE A 83 -3.56 4.55 23.83
C ILE A 83 -4.52 5.19 22.81
N SER A 84 -5.69 4.58 22.60
CA SER A 84 -6.74 5.15 21.74
C SER A 84 -7.54 6.22 22.50
N THR A 85 -7.91 5.90 23.75
CA THR A 85 -8.65 6.81 24.64
C THR A 85 -8.01 6.75 26.02
N PRO A 86 -7.48 7.86 26.57
CA PRO A 86 -6.98 7.88 27.94
C PRO A 86 -8.08 7.53 28.93
N ILE A 87 -7.73 6.78 29.97
CA ILE A 87 -8.64 6.55 31.10
C ILE A 87 -8.76 7.86 31.87
N ALA A 88 -9.99 8.33 32.10
CA ALA A 88 -10.22 9.54 32.86
C ALA A 88 -9.93 9.34 34.36
N ASP A 89 -9.53 10.42 35.03
CA ASP A 89 -9.37 10.42 36.48
C ASP A 89 -10.69 10.05 37.17
N VAL A 90 -10.60 9.19 38.18
CA VAL A 90 -11.75 8.76 38.98
C VAL A 90 -11.68 9.41 40.35
N THR A 91 -12.73 10.16 40.69
CA THR A 91 -12.92 10.73 42.04
C THR A 91 -14.19 10.15 42.64
N VAL A 92 -14.09 9.53 43.82
CA VAL A 92 -15.22 8.92 44.55
C VAL A 92 -15.07 9.14 46.05
N ASP A 93 -16.19 9.15 46.78
CA ASP A 93 -16.19 9.23 48.24
C ASP A 93 -15.71 7.92 48.89
N GLU A 94 -15.20 7.99 50.12
CA GLU A 94 -14.60 6.85 50.85
C GLU A 94 -15.55 5.65 51.06
N ASN A 95 -16.86 5.86 50.92
CA ASN A 95 -17.91 4.84 51.07
C ASN A 95 -18.68 4.58 49.77
N ALA A 96 -18.17 5.05 48.63
CA ALA A 96 -18.79 4.80 47.34
C ALA A 96 -18.74 3.30 46.97
N PRO A 97 -19.73 2.79 46.22
CA PRO A 97 -19.64 1.45 45.65
C PRO A 97 -18.51 1.36 44.61
N ASN A 98 -18.17 0.13 44.22
CA ASN A 98 -17.13 -0.11 43.20
C ASN A 98 -17.41 0.62 41.89
N THR A 99 -16.40 1.33 41.39
CA THR A 99 -16.39 1.89 40.03
C THR A 99 -15.85 0.84 39.06
N LEU A 100 -16.59 0.58 37.98
CA LEU A 100 -16.14 -0.27 36.89
C LEU A 100 -15.63 0.61 35.75
N ILE A 101 -14.40 0.38 35.32
CA ILE A 101 -13.80 1.04 34.15
C ILE A 101 -13.73 -0.01 33.04
N ASP A 102 -14.45 0.22 31.96
CA ASP A 102 -14.34 -0.60 30.76
C ASP A 102 -13.06 -0.21 30.01
N LEU A 103 -12.19 -1.19 29.76
CA LEU A 103 -10.91 -0.99 29.07
C LEU A 103 -10.98 -1.34 27.57
N SER A 104 -12.14 -1.80 27.09
CA SER A 104 -12.30 -2.35 25.74
C SER A 104 -11.98 -1.37 24.60
N THR A 105 -11.96 -0.06 24.88
CA THR A 105 -11.69 0.99 23.89
C THR A 105 -10.49 1.87 24.22
N ASN A 106 -9.75 1.58 25.29
CA ASN A 106 -8.64 2.44 25.72
C ASN A 106 -7.34 2.15 24.96
N PHE A 107 -7.20 0.95 24.41
CA PHE A 107 -5.99 0.51 23.73
C PHE A 107 -6.30 -0.09 22.36
N SER A 108 -5.43 0.18 21.40
CA SER A 108 -5.49 -0.37 20.05
C SER A 108 -4.10 -0.76 19.57
N ASP A 109 -4.06 -1.68 18.62
CA ASP A 109 -2.86 -2.08 17.90
C ASP A 109 -3.17 -2.08 16.39
N VAL A 110 -2.13 -1.96 15.58
CA VAL A 110 -2.21 -1.94 14.11
C VAL A 110 -2.06 -3.36 13.54
#